data_AF-A0A7S0M4V7-F1
#
_entry.id   AF-A0A7S0M4V7-F1
#
_cell.length_a   1.000
_cell.length_b   1.000
_cell.length_c   1.000
_cell.angle_alpha   90.00
_cell.angle_beta   90.00
_cell.angle_gamma   90.00
#
_symmetry.space_group_name_H-M   'P 1'
#
loop_
_entity.id
_entity.type
_entity.pdbx_description
1 polymer ?
#
loop_
_entity_poly.entity_id
_entity_poly.type
_entity_poly.pdbx_seq_one_letter_code
_entity_poly.pdbx_strand_id
1 'polypeptide(L)'
;MTSEKDVSEQKLLAWIRSCFDEPLICQVKDKAIPMFEEMGGSEGLLRYLGTSLDSGISSSEVSRRRARYGANYVEPEPQDSIWKLAWAALQDTSLLFLCFA
;
A
#
# COMPACT_ATOMS: atom_id res chain seq x y z
N MET A 1 -13.60 -36.87 15.34
CA MET A 1 -12.27 -36.21 15.40
C MET A 1 -11.95 -35.36 14.17
N THR A 2 -12.97 -34.92 13.41
CA THR A 2 -12.86 -34.10 12.19
C THR A 2 -13.33 -32.66 12.40
N SER A 3 -14.39 -32.45 13.19
CA SER A 3 -15.02 -31.13 13.41
C SER A 3 -14.08 -30.04 13.98
N GLU A 4 -13.18 -30.38 14.91
CA GLU A 4 -12.30 -29.38 15.54
C GLU A 4 -11.20 -28.86 14.59
N LYS A 5 -10.78 -29.70 13.63
CA LYS A 5 -9.82 -29.30 12.59
C LYS A 5 -10.50 -28.41 11.55
N ASP A 6 -11.74 -28.73 11.18
CA ASP A 6 -12.54 -27.93 10.24
C ASP A 6 -12.81 -26.51 10.78
N VAL A 7 -13.09 -26.38 12.09
CA VAL A 7 -13.31 -25.07 12.73
C VAL A 7 -12.02 -24.24 12.77
N SER A 8 -10.87 -24.87 12.97
CA SER A 8 -9.56 -24.19 12.95
C SER A 8 -9.18 -23.71 11.55
N GLU A 9 -9.41 -24.53 10.51
CA GLU A 9 -9.18 -24.13 9.12
C GLU A 9 -10.12 -23.01 8.68
N GLN A 10 -11.40 -23.07 9.05
CA GLN A 10 -12.35 -21.97 8.79
C GLN A 10 -11.91 -20.66 9.44
N LYS A 11 -11.40 -20.72 10.68
CA LYS A 11 -10.90 -19.55 11.40
C LYS A 11 -9.60 -19.00 10.79
N LEU A 12 -8.72 -19.89 10.32
CA LEU A 12 -7.51 -19.53 9.60
C LEU A 12 -7.85 -18.87 8.25
N LEU A 13 -8.80 -19.42 7.49
CA LEU A 13 -9.24 -18.85 6.22
C LEU A 13 -9.96 -17.51 6.41
N ALA A 14 -10.74 -17.35 7.47
CA ALA A 14 -11.36 -16.08 7.83
C ALA A 14 -10.30 -15.03 8.24
N TRP A 15 -9.26 -15.44 8.96
CA TRP A 15 -8.14 -14.57 9.33
C TRP A 15 -7.27 -14.19 8.14
N ILE A 16 -6.93 -15.15 7.27
CA ILE A 16 -6.22 -14.89 6.01
C ILE A 16 -7.02 -13.89 5.17
N ARG A 17 -8.33 -14.10 5.02
CA ARG A 17 -9.21 -13.12 4.36
C ARG A 17 -9.15 -11.76 5.05
N SER A 18 -9.24 -11.67 6.38
CA SER A 18 -9.11 -10.39 7.09
C SER A 18 -7.74 -9.71 6.93
N CYS A 19 -6.67 -10.46 6.70
CA CYS A 19 -5.34 -9.91 6.44
C CYS A 19 -5.17 -9.40 5.00
N PHE A 20 -5.98 -9.89 4.05
CA PHE A 20 -5.88 -9.54 2.62
C PHE A 20 -7.05 -8.69 2.11
N ASP A 21 -8.24 -8.79 2.71
CA ASP A 21 -9.42 -7.96 2.51
C ASP A 21 -9.52 -6.98 3.69
N GLU A 22 -9.24 -5.69 3.46
CA GLU A 22 -10.11 -4.64 4.03
C GLU A 22 -9.92 -3.27 3.36
N PRO A 23 -8.74 -2.75 2.97
CA PRO A 23 -8.70 -1.44 2.31
C PRO A 23 -8.75 -1.47 0.78
N LEU A 24 -8.16 -2.45 0.08
CA LEU A 24 -7.98 -2.32 -1.38
C LEU A 24 -9.18 -2.78 -2.22
N ILE A 25 -9.83 -3.90 -1.89
CA ILE A 25 -10.87 -4.48 -2.77
C ILE A 25 -12.19 -3.68 -2.71
N CYS A 26 -12.56 -3.17 -1.53
CA CYS A 26 -13.70 -2.26 -1.39
C CYS A 26 -13.42 -0.92 -2.12
N GLN A 27 -12.20 -0.38 -2.02
CA GLN A 27 -11.81 0.85 -2.72
C GLN A 27 -11.83 0.69 -4.24
N VAL A 28 -11.48 -0.49 -4.77
CA VAL A 28 -11.58 -0.74 -6.21
C VAL A 28 -13.04 -0.67 -6.66
N LYS A 29 -13.95 -1.35 -5.95
CA LYS A 29 -15.39 -1.33 -6.30
C LYS A 29 -16.03 0.04 -6.15
N ASP A 30 -15.71 0.74 -5.06
CA ASP A 30 -16.38 1.98 -4.69
C ASP A 30 -15.81 3.21 -5.41
N LYS A 31 -14.52 3.18 -5.81
CA LYS A 31 -13.84 4.34 -6.42
C LYS A 31 -13.26 4.04 -7.80
N ALA A 32 -12.54 2.93 -7.96
CA ALA A 32 -11.81 2.70 -9.21
C ALA A 32 -12.73 2.36 -10.38
N ILE A 33 -13.75 1.51 -10.16
CA ILE A 33 -14.74 1.16 -11.19
C ILE A 33 -15.53 2.38 -11.67
N PRO A 34 -16.17 3.19 -10.80
CA PRO A 34 -16.93 4.36 -11.28
C PRO A 34 -16.04 5.39 -11.97
N MET A 35 -14.81 5.61 -11.47
CA MET A 35 -13.85 6.52 -12.12
C MET A 35 -13.40 6.01 -13.50
N PHE A 36 -13.25 4.69 -13.65
CA PHE A 36 -12.90 4.08 -14.94
C PHE A 36 -14.03 4.22 -15.97
N GLU A 37 -15.28 4.04 -15.54
CA GLU A 37 -16.44 4.27 -16.39
C GLU A 37 -16.57 5.75 -16.80
N GLU A 38 -16.37 6.68 -15.86
CA GLU A 38 -16.37 8.12 -16.13
C GLU A 38 -15.27 8.53 -17.13
N MET A 39 -14.10 7.88 -17.07
CA MET A 39 -13.01 8.12 -18.02
C MET A 39 -13.32 7.67 -19.45
N GLY A 40 -14.41 6.93 -19.69
CA GLY A 40 -14.72 6.34 -21.00
C GLY A 40 -14.06 4.98 -21.21
N GLY A 41 -13.79 4.25 -20.12
CA GLY A 41 -13.27 2.89 -20.16
C GLY A 41 -11.84 2.79 -20.65
N SER A 42 -11.54 1.73 -21.43
CA SER A 42 -10.18 1.42 -21.86
C SER A 42 -9.57 2.48 -22.78
N GLU A 43 -10.35 3.03 -23.72
CA GLU A 43 -9.90 4.07 -24.65
C GLU A 43 -9.55 5.37 -23.90
N GLY A 44 -10.38 5.74 -22.92
CA GLY A 44 -10.12 6.88 -22.04
C GLY A 44 -8.86 6.71 -21.20
N LEU A 45 -8.67 5.52 -20.64
CA LEU A 45 -7.49 5.18 -19.87
C LEU A 45 -6.21 5.22 -20.73
N LEU A 46 -6.26 4.72 -21.97
CA LEU A 46 -5.15 4.79 -22.91
C LEU A 46 -4.76 6.23 -23.24
N ARG A 47 -5.74 7.11 -23.47
CA ARG A 47 -5.51 8.54 -23.71
C ARG A 47 -4.90 9.23 -22.49
N TYR A 48 -5.41 8.93 -21.29
CA TYR A 48 -4.89 9.46 -20.05
C TYR A 48 -3.43 9.04 -19.81
N LEU A 49 -3.12 7.76 -20.05
CA LEU A 49 -1.77 7.20 -19.95
C LEU A 49 -0.89 7.52 -21.17
N GLY A 50 -1.44 8.15 -22.21
CA GLY A 50 -0.77 8.46 -23.48
C GLY A 50 -0.10 7.24 -24.13
N THR A 51 -0.75 6.07 -24.08
CA THR A 51 -0.21 4.81 -24.60
C THR A 51 -1.18 4.16 -25.59
N SER A 52 -0.67 3.25 -26.41
CA SER A 52 -1.47 2.41 -27.31
C SER A 52 -1.58 1.00 -26.76
N LEU A 53 -2.64 0.29 -27.17
CA LEU A 53 -2.84 -1.14 -26.87
C LEU A 53 -1.92 -2.02 -27.74
N ASP A 54 -1.69 -1.62 -29.00
CA ASP A 54 -0.95 -2.44 -29.96
C ASP A 54 0.58 -2.31 -29.85
N SER A 55 1.08 -1.08 -29.68
CA SER A 55 2.52 -0.78 -29.68
C SER A 55 3.11 -0.50 -28.30
N GLY A 56 2.27 -0.33 -27.28
CA GLY A 56 2.69 -0.12 -25.90
C GLY A 56 3.60 1.11 -25.72
N ILE A 57 4.57 0.99 -24.81
CA ILE A 57 5.52 2.05 -24.47
C ILE A 57 6.92 1.69 -24.99
N SER A 58 7.54 2.60 -25.74
CA SER A 58 8.94 2.45 -26.18
C SER A 58 9.93 2.61 -25.03
N SER A 59 11.05 1.89 -25.06
CA SER A 59 12.12 1.98 -24.07
C SER A 59 12.74 3.38 -23.94
N SER A 60 12.75 4.16 -25.03
CA SER A 60 13.24 5.55 -25.03
C SER A 60 12.39 6.50 -24.19
N GLU A 61 11.11 6.16 -24.00
CA GLU A 61 10.14 6.98 -23.30
C GLU A 61 10.12 6.74 -21.78
N VAL A 62 10.73 5.64 -21.33
CA VAL A 62 10.71 5.22 -19.92
C VAL A 62 11.30 6.28 -19.00
N SER A 63 12.44 6.87 -19.37
CA SER A 63 13.09 7.92 -18.57
C SER A 63 12.21 9.17 -18.44
N ARG A 64 11.55 9.57 -19.53
CA ARG A 64 10.63 10.73 -19.54
C ARG A 64 9.40 10.46 -18.67
N ARG A 65 8.83 9.25 -18.77
CA ARG A 65 7.69 8.83 -17.94
C ARG A 65 8.07 8.71 -16.46
N ARG A 66 9.25 8.21 -16.13
CA ARG A 66 9.73 8.13 -14.75
C ARG A 66 9.89 9.53 -14.12
N ALA A 67 10.30 10.52 -14.91
CA ALA A 67 10.34 11.91 -14.47
C ALA A 67 8.95 12.52 -14.26
N ARG A 68 7.94 12.11 -15.04
CA ARG A 68 6.56 12.61 -14.94
C ARG A 68 5.74 11.93 -13.84
N TYR A 69 5.82 10.60 -13.72
CA TYR A 69 4.98 9.79 -12.83
C TYR A 69 5.70 9.32 -11.57
N GLY A 70 7.02 9.49 -11.49
CA GLY A 70 7.84 9.00 -10.39
C GLY A 70 8.32 7.56 -10.58
N ALA A 71 8.98 7.03 -9.56
CA ALA A 71 9.44 5.66 -9.52
C ALA A 71 8.31 4.72 -9.08
N ASN A 72 8.19 3.55 -9.71
CA ASN A 72 7.33 2.48 -9.23
C ASN A 72 8.01 1.73 -8.06
N TYR A 73 8.31 2.47 -7.01
CA TYR A 73 8.89 1.96 -5.77
C TYR A 73 8.16 2.65 -4.63
N VAL A 74 7.51 1.84 -3.79
CA VAL A 74 6.90 2.34 -2.55
C VAL A 74 8.04 2.47 -1.55
N GLU A 75 8.45 3.72 -1.30
CA GLU A 75 9.45 3.99 -0.29
C GLU A 75 8.93 3.52 1.08
N PRO A 76 9.72 2.73 1.84
CA PRO A 76 9.35 2.39 3.19
C PRO A 76 9.30 3.66 4.03
N GLU A 77 8.52 3.64 5.11
CA GLU A 77 8.50 4.77 6.05
C GLU A 77 9.92 5.09 6.51
N PRO A 78 10.31 6.38 6.52
CA PRO A 78 11.63 6.78 6.93
C PRO A 78 11.84 6.35 8.38
N GLN A 79 12.96 5.68 8.64
CA GLN A 79 13.37 5.34 9.99
C GLN A 79 13.60 6.62 10.79
N ASP A 80 13.21 6.61 12.07
CA ASP A 80 13.50 7.74 12.95
C ASP A 80 15.01 7.91 13.14
N SER A 81 15.45 9.17 13.22
CA SER A 81 16.86 9.47 13.49
C SER A 81 17.25 8.99 14.89
N ILE A 82 18.51 8.58 15.06
CA ILE A 82 19.05 8.14 16.35
C ILE A 82 18.79 9.19 17.44
N TRP A 83 18.89 10.48 17.10
CA TRP A 83 18.60 11.58 18.03
C TRP A 83 17.14 11.65 18.45
N LYS A 84 16.20 11.45 17.52
CA LYS A 84 14.77 11.44 17.84
C LYS A 84 14.43 10.25 18.73
N LEU A 85 15.01 9.08 18.46
CA LEU A 85 14.86 7.89 19.28
C LEU A 85 15.46 8.08 20.68
N ALA A 86 16.66 8.64 20.78
CA ALA A 86 17.30 8.94 22.07
C ALA A 86 16.50 9.97 22.88
N TRP A 87 15.99 11.00 22.22
CA TRP A 87 15.12 12.01 22.84
C TRP A 87 13.81 11.42 23.35
N ALA A 88 13.21 10.50 22.60
CA ALA A 88 12.01 9.78 23.02
C ALA A 88 12.30 8.87 24.23
N ALA A 89 13.42 8.14 24.21
CA ALA A 89 13.82 7.27 25.32
C ALA A 89 14.08 8.05 26.62
N LEU A 90 14.67 9.24 26.53
CA LEU A 90 14.95 10.08 27.70
C LEU A 90 13.69 10.57 28.43
N GLN A 91 12.55 10.67 27.73
CA GLN A 91 11.27 11.07 28.32
C GLN A 91 10.53 9.91 28.99
N ASP A 92 11.11 8.70 29.03
CA ASP A 92 10.53 7.57 29.74
C ASP A 92 10.43 7.88 31.24
N THR A 93 9.23 7.70 31.80
CA THR A 93 8.93 8.06 33.20
C THR A 93 9.71 7.24 34.20
N SER A 94 10.05 5.99 33.87
CA SER A 94 10.87 5.12 34.73
C SER A 94 12.31 5.63 34.80
N LEU A 95 12.87 6.02 33.65
CA LEU A 95 14.21 6.62 33.58
C LEU A 95 14.25 8.00 34.27
N LEU A 96 13.23 8.83 34.07
CA LEU A 96 13.13 10.11 34.75
C LEU A 96 13.07 9.93 36.27
N PHE A 97 12.28 8.96 36.76
CA PHE A 97 12.25 8.64 38.19
C PHE A 97 13.63 8.24 38.71
N LEU A 98 14.38 7.40 37.98
CA LEU A 98 15.75 7.03 38.35
C LEU A 98 16.74 8.21 38.36
N CYS A 99 16.55 9.21 37.50
CA CYS A 99 17.44 10.37 37.42
C CYS A 99 17.17 11.42 38.51
N PHE A 100 15.94 11.51 39.00
CA PHE A 100 15.50 12.58 39.91
C PHE A 100 15.08 12.11 41.31
N ALA A 101 15.00 10.80 41.56
CA ALA A 101 14.85 10.21 42.89
C ALA A 101 16.20 10.17 43.64
#